data_AF-Q477R6-F1
#
_entry.id   AF-Q477R6-F1
#
_cell.length_a   1.000
_cell.length_b   1.000
_cell.length_c   1.000
_cell.angle_alpha   90.00
_cell.angle_beta   90.00
_cell.angle_gamma   90.00
#
_symmetry.space_group_name_H-M   'P 1'
#
loop_
_entity.id
_entity.type
_entity.pdbx_description
1 polymer ?
#
loop_
_entity_poly.entity_id
_entity_poly.type
_entity_poly.pdbx_seq_one_letter_code
_entity_poly.pdbx_strand_id
1 'polypeptide(L)'
;MSNKSTLNLQEAAQILAETPDSLHEAEVMLAHAIEHGELHANVKRWATEQWEGKQLPGNINRLETFVERSELDAWQQRRQPA
;
A
#
# COMPACT_ATOMS: atom_id res chain seq x y z
N MET A 1 -10.69 11.88 -15.82
CA MET A 1 -9.71 11.16 -14.97
C MET A 1 -10.50 10.51 -13.86
N SER A 2 -10.60 9.18 -13.87
CA SER A 2 -11.50 8.46 -12.97
C SER A 2 -11.11 8.74 -11.52
N ASN A 3 -11.99 9.42 -10.78
CA ASN A 3 -11.98 9.49 -9.32
C ASN A 3 -12.25 8.07 -8.79
N LYS A 4 -11.29 7.17 -8.94
CA LYS A 4 -11.31 5.93 -8.18
C LYS A 4 -11.01 6.33 -6.74
N SER A 5 -12.05 6.30 -5.90
CA SER A 5 -11.91 6.47 -4.47
C SER A 5 -10.99 5.40 -3.88
N THR A 6 -10.91 4.25 -4.53
CA THR A 6 -10.08 3.12 -4.12
C THR A 6 -8.86 2.98 -5.01
N LEU A 7 -7.69 2.86 -4.39
CA LEU A 7 -6.37 2.68 -5.02
C LEU A 7 -5.86 1.29 -4.67
N ASN A 8 -5.22 0.59 -5.62
CA ASN A 8 -4.46 -0.60 -5.23
C ASN A 8 -3.18 -0.19 -4.47
N LEU A 9 -2.53 -1.12 -3.77
CA LEU A 9 -1.34 -0.84 -2.96
C LEU A 9 -0.21 -0.21 -3.80
N GLN A 10 -0.05 -0.63 -5.05
CA GLN A 10 0.95 -0.08 -5.96
C GLN A 10 0.61 1.38 -6.34
N GLU A 11 -0.65 1.70 -6.62
CA GLU A 11 -1.12 3.07 -6.89
C GLU A 11 -0.96 3.96 -5.66
N ALA A 12 -1.29 3.45 -4.47
CA ALA A 12 -1.06 4.15 -3.21
C ALA A 12 0.44 4.40 -2.96
N ALA A 13 1.29 3.41 -3.25
CA ALA A 13 2.73 3.55 -3.14
C ALA A 13 3.29 4.58 -4.15
N GLN A 14 2.76 4.65 -5.37
CA GLN A 14 3.14 5.67 -6.36
C GLN A 14 2.81 7.10 -5.91
N ILE A 15 1.74 7.29 -5.14
CA ILE A 15 1.39 8.60 -4.59
C ILE A 15 2.37 9.02 -3.50
N LEU A 16 2.89 8.07 -2.72
CA LEU A 16 3.85 8.33 -1.64
C LEU A 16 5.30 8.37 -2.11
N ALA A 17 5.62 7.67 -3.20
CA ALA A 17 6.97 7.57 -3.70
C ALA A 17 7.38 8.88 -4.38
N GLU A 18 8.40 9.54 -3.86
CA GLU A 18 8.98 10.74 -4.47
C GLU A 18 9.75 10.42 -5.75
N THR A 19 10.25 9.18 -5.86
CA THR A 19 10.99 8.67 -7.02
C THR A 19 10.56 7.25 -7.38
N PRO A 20 10.74 6.81 -8.65
CA PRO A 20 10.45 5.43 -9.05
C PRO A 20 11.22 4.37 -8.25
N ASP A 21 12.43 4.70 -7.78
CA ASP A 21 13.26 3.79 -7.00
C ASP A 21 12.72 3.58 -5.57
N SER A 22 12.05 4.60 -5.02
CA SER A 22 11.39 4.56 -3.70
C SER A 22 10.03 3.86 -3.73
N LEU A 23 9.54 3.45 -4.91
CA LEU A 23 8.22 2.81 -5.04
C LEU A 23 8.10 1.57 -4.15
N HIS A 24 9.11 0.70 -4.19
CA HIS A 24 9.08 -0.53 -3.42
C HIS A 24 9.14 -0.27 -1.90
N GLU A 25 9.92 0.72 -1.47
CA GLU A 25 9.98 1.11 -0.06
C GLU A 25 8.61 1.63 0.41
N ALA A 26 7.92 2.39 -0.44
CA ALA A 26 6.55 2.83 -0.17
C ALA A 26 5.57 1.64 -0.10
N GLU A 27 5.67 0.65 -0.99
CA GLU A 27 4.86 -0.57 -0.94
C GLU A 27 5.09 -1.35 0.36
N VAL A 28 6.36 -1.54 0.76
CA VAL A 28 6.73 -2.24 2.01
C VAL A 28 6.19 -1.50 3.23
N MET A 29 6.31 -0.18 3.25
CA MET A 29 5.82 0.66 4.34
C MET A 29 4.29 0.61 4.46
N LEU A 30 3.56 0.63 3.33
CA LEU A 30 2.11 0.45 3.32
C LEU A 30 1.72 -0.96 3.78
N ALA A 31 2.42 -1.99 3.31
CA ALA A 31 2.19 -3.37 3.72
C ALA A 31 2.37 -3.53 5.24
N HIS A 32 3.40 -2.93 5.83
CA HIS A 32 3.57 -2.91 7.28
C HIS A 32 2.40 -2.22 7.99
N ALA A 33 2.00 -1.02 7.57
CA ALA A 33 0.88 -0.31 8.18
C ALA A 33 -0.42 -1.14 8.14
N ILE A 34 -0.64 -1.89 7.07
CA ILE A 34 -1.78 -2.80 6.92
C ILE A 34 -1.66 -3.99 7.88
N GLU A 35 -0.50 -4.65 7.95
CA GLU A 35 -0.26 -5.79 8.85
C GLU A 35 -0.41 -5.40 10.33
N HIS A 36 -0.02 -4.17 10.69
CA HIS A 36 -0.18 -3.62 12.03
C HIS A 36 -1.59 -3.08 12.31
N GLY A 37 -2.48 -3.02 11.31
CA GLY A 37 -3.84 -2.48 11.44
C GLY A 37 -3.92 -0.97 11.54
N GLU A 38 -2.84 -0.25 11.19
CA GLU A 38 -2.77 1.21 11.18
C GLU A 38 -3.41 1.83 9.93
N LEU A 39 -3.39 1.09 8.82
CA LEU A 39 -4.01 1.47 7.56
C LEU A 39 -5.09 0.44 7.19
N HIS A 40 -6.33 0.92 7.06
CA HIS A 40 -7.43 0.06 6.63
C HIS A 40 -7.33 -0.24 5.13
N ALA A 41 -7.28 -1.53 4.80
CA ALA A 41 -7.19 -2.00 3.43
C ALA A 41 -8.00 -3.29 3.25
N ASN A 42 -8.53 -3.50 2.04
CA ASN A 42 -9.04 -4.78 1.62
C ASN A 42 -7.86 -5.64 1.17
N VAL A 43 -7.29 -6.37 2.12
CA VAL A 43 -6.04 -7.13 1.93
C VAL A 43 -6.31 -8.41 1.15
N LYS A 44 -5.57 -8.58 0.05
CA LYS A 44 -5.44 -9.86 -0.64
C LYS A 44 -4.02 -10.37 -0.46
N ARG A 45 -3.91 -11.62 0.01
CA ARG A 45 -2.62 -12.29 0.22
C ARG A 45 -2.51 -13.47 -0.74
N TRP A 46 -1.31 -13.73 -1.23
CA TRP A 46 -1.05 -14.94 -1.98
C TRP A 46 -1.14 -16.14 -1.04
N ALA A 47 -1.78 -17.22 -1.50
CA ALA A 47 -1.89 -18.46 -0.74
C ALA A 47 -0.57 -19.24 -0.71
N THR A 48 0.33 -18.99 -1.66
CA THR A 48 1.66 -19.60 -1.81
C THR A 48 2.74 -18.51 -1.80
N GLU A 49 4.03 -18.90 -1.78
CA GLU A 49 5.15 -17.95 -1.95
C GLU A 49 4.91 -17.01 -3.15
N GLN A 50 5.30 -15.74 -3.03
CA GLN A 50 5.11 -14.74 -4.08
C GLN A 50 6.06 -15.01 -5.27
N TRP A 51 5.52 -15.27 -6.47
CA TRP A 51 6.32 -15.64 -7.67
C TRP A 51 6.72 -14.43 -8.54
N GLU A 52 6.14 -13.24 -8.29
CA GLU A 52 6.43 -12.04 -9.06
C GLU A 52 7.07 -10.93 -8.22
N GLY A 53 8.32 -10.64 -8.55
CA GLY A 53 9.03 -9.42 -8.15
C GLY A 53 9.55 -9.42 -6.72
N LYS A 54 9.61 -8.22 -6.14
CA LYS A 54 10.09 -8.01 -4.76
C LYS A 54 8.97 -8.39 -3.78
N GLN A 55 9.32 -9.20 -2.79
CA GLN A 55 8.38 -9.68 -1.77
C GLN A 55 7.85 -8.52 -0.92
N LEU A 56 6.58 -8.62 -0.55
CA LEU A 56 5.98 -7.71 0.43
C LEU A 56 5.74 -8.43 1.77
N PRO A 57 5.86 -7.69 2.90
CA PRO A 57 5.46 -8.19 4.22
C PRO A 57 4.05 -8.81 4.19
N GLY A 58 3.86 -9.92 4.89
CA GLY A 58 2.55 -10.59 4.96
C GLY A 58 2.09 -11.27 3.67
N ASN A 59 2.97 -11.38 2.65
CA ASN A 59 2.65 -11.97 1.34
C ASN A 59 1.48 -11.26 0.64
N ILE A 60 1.39 -9.94 0.85
CA ILE A 60 0.32 -9.10 0.33
C ILE A 60 0.48 -8.94 -1.19
N ASN A 61 -0.62 -9.16 -1.92
CA ASN A 61 -0.69 -8.86 -3.33
C ASN A 61 -0.91 -7.36 -3.54
N ARG A 62 0.10 -6.65 -4.03
CA ARG A 62 0.03 -5.20 -4.28
C ARG A 62 -0.98 -4.76 -5.33
N LEU A 63 -1.35 -5.64 -6.26
CA LEU A 63 -2.30 -5.32 -7.34
C LEU A 63 -3.75 -5.63 -6.95
N GLU A 64 -3.93 -6.56 -6.00
CA GLU A 64 -5.26 -6.98 -5.53
C GLU A 64 -5.58 -6.52 -4.11
N THR A 65 -4.66 -5.84 -3.44
CA THR A 65 -4.90 -5.17 -2.16
C THR A 65 -5.30 -3.73 -2.43
N PHE A 66 -6.45 -3.34 -1.92
CA PHE A 66 -7.06 -2.05 -2.19
C PHE A 66 -7.18 -1.22 -0.92
N VAL A 67 -6.87 0.06 -1.04
CA VAL A 67 -6.89 1.07 0.02
C VAL A 67 -7.80 2.21 -0.45
N GLU A 68 -8.67 2.70 0.42
CA GLU A 68 -9.43 3.91 0.13
C GLU A 68 -8.49 5.12 0.19
N ARG A 69 -8.62 6.05 -0.76
CA ARG A 69 -7.79 7.25 -0.82
C ARG A 69 -7.92 8.08 0.45
N SER A 70 -9.13 8.19 1.01
CA SER A 70 -9.37 8.87 2.28
C SER A 70 -8.65 8.20 3.45
N GLU A 71 -8.54 6.87 3.46
CA GLU A 71 -7.80 6.13 4.48
C GLU A 71 -6.28 6.36 4.33
N LEU A 72 -5.79 6.37 3.08
CA LEU A 72 -4.40 6.69 2.77
C LEU A 72 -4.02 8.10 3.24
N ASP A 73 -4.85 9.10 2.90
CA ASP A 73 -4.65 10.49 3.29
C ASP A 73 -4.68 10.64 4.83
N ALA A 74 -5.63 10.00 5.50
CA ALA A 74 -5.74 10.02 6.96
C ALA A 74 -4.53 9.37 7.64
N TRP A 75 -4.06 8.23 7.12
CA TRP A 75 -2.86 7.57 7.61
C TRP A 75 -1.60 8.42 7.38
N GLN A 76 -1.48 9.06 6.21
CA GLN A 76 -0.36 9.95 5.91
C GLN A 76 -0.33 11.16 6.86
N GLN A 77 -1.49 11.74 7.17
CA GLN A 77 -1.61 12.82 8.16
C GLN A 77 -1.23 12.38 9.58
N ARG A 78 -1.60 11.16 9.99
CA ARG A 78 -1.19 10.60 11.30
C ARG A 78 0.33 10.37 11.40
N ARG A 79 0.98 10.13 10.27
CA ARG A 79 2.43 9.88 10.19
C ARG A 79 3.28 11.14 10.21
N GLN A 80 2.76 12.28 9.75
CA GLN A 80 3.51 13.52 9.81
C GLN A 80 3.45 14.06 11.26
N PRO A 81 4.58 14.10 12.00
CA PRO A 81 4.59 14.79 13.27
C PRO A 81 4.25 16.27 13.01
N ALA A 82 3.32 16.80 13.80
CA ALA A 82 2.90 18.20 13.77
C ALA A 82 4.07 19.18 13.99
#